data_AF-A0A535Q7T4-F1
#
_entry.id   AF-A0A535Q7T4-F1
#
_cell.length_a   1.000
_cell.length_b   1.000
_cell.length_c   1.000
_cell.angle_alpha   90.00
_cell.angle_beta   90.00
_cell.angle_gamma   90.00
#
_symmetry.space_group_name_H-M   'P 1'
#
loop_
_entity.id
_entity.type
_entity.pdbx_description
1 polymer ?
#
loop_
_entity_poly.entity_id
_entity_poly.type
_entity_poly.pdbx_seq_one_letter_code
_entity_poly.pdbx_strand_id
1 'polypeptide(L)'
;MSNSILDDLLNSQQLMIAMLRISAEDPSARVGAWDLRDLAAHLASTERDCYVPRIRSIATGENPSFGVFTNDGTDFSGIHLDDALDEWTATRTMLTGYVQTLDSDQRTRLIGHHERHGDVTVDRYLEIALEHDRDHLRGLERLAGEVTR
;
A
#
# COMPACT_ATOMS: atom_id res chain seq x y z
N MET A 1 9.62 11.44 15.15
CA MET A 1 9.32 10.17 14.48
C MET A 1 8.84 10.43 13.04
N SER A 2 9.61 11.14 12.19
CA SER A 2 9.05 11.72 10.95
C SER A 2 9.63 11.17 9.63
N ASN A 3 10.85 10.59 9.62
CA ASN A 3 11.42 9.95 8.42
C ASN A 3 11.36 8.41 8.45
N SER A 4 11.36 7.78 9.63
CA SER A 4 11.43 6.32 9.73
C SER A 4 10.25 5.61 9.07
N ILE A 5 9.03 6.18 9.15
CA ILE A 5 7.85 5.57 8.52
C ILE A 5 7.91 5.58 6.98
N LEU A 6 8.52 6.62 6.40
CA LEU A 6 8.69 6.71 4.95
C LEU A 6 9.73 5.70 4.47
N ASP A 7 10.83 5.58 5.21
CA ASP A 7 11.86 4.57 4.95
C ASP A 7 11.27 3.16 5.09
N ASP A 8 10.47 2.90 6.12
CA ASP A 8 9.80 1.62 6.33
C ASP A 8 8.85 1.27 5.18
N LEU A 9 8.08 2.23 4.67
CA LEU A 9 7.20 2.05 3.51
C LEU A 9 7.97 1.76 2.21
N LEU A 10 9.12 2.40 2.01
CA LEU A 10 9.95 2.12 0.83
C LEU A 10 10.60 0.75 0.94
N ASN A 11 11.09 0.39 2.12
CA ASN A 11 11.70 -0.92 2.39
C ASN A 11 10.69 -2.06 2.27
N SER A 12 9.47 -1.90 2.80
CA SER A 12 8.40 -2.90 2.67
C SER A 12 8.01 -3.10 1.21
N GLN A 13 7.86 -2.01 0.43
CA GLN A 13 7.56 -2.09 -0.99
C GLN A 13 8.66 -2.85 -1.76
N GLN A 14 9.94 -2.53 -1.53
CA GLN A 14 11.04 -3.20 -2.21
C GLN A 14 11.10 -4.70 -1.90
N LEU A 15 10.88 -5.07 -0.63
CA LEU A 15 10.84 -6.48 -0.24
C LEU A 15 9.65 -7.20 -0.89
N MET A 16 8.47 -6.59 -0.88
CA MET A 16 7.27 -7.12 -1.55
C MET A 16 7.51 -7.35 -3.05
N ILE A 17 8.08 -6.37 -3.75
CA ILE A 17 8.42 -6.48 -5.18
C ILE A 17 9.36 -7.67 -5.44
N ALA A 18 10.40 -7.81 -4.61
CA ALA A 18 11.35 -8.90 -4.76
C ALA A 18 10.68 -10.27 -4.57
N MET A 19 9.85 -10.41 -3.52
CA MET A 19 9.14 -11.66 -3.23
C MET A 19 8.09 -12.00 -4.29
N LEU A 20 7.36 -11.01 -4.81
CA LEU A 20 6.40 -11.19 -5.89
C LEU A 20 7.08 -11.69 -7.16
N ARG A 21 8.21 -11.09 -7.54
CA ARG A 21 8.97 -11.51 -8.74
C ARG A 21 9.52 -12.92 -8.60
N ILE A 22 10.12 -13.26 -7.45
CA ILE A 22 10.63 -14.61 -7.21
C ILE A 22 9.50 -15.64 -7.24
N SER A 23 8.38 -15.32 -6.59
CA SER A 23 7.26 -16.26 -6.50
C SER A 23 6.51 -16.43 -7.83
N ALA A 24 6.60 -15.43 -8.73
CA ALA A 24 5.94 -15.46 -10.04
C ALA A 24 6.55 -16.47 -11.03
N GLU A 25 7.70 -17.07 -10.70
CA GLU A 25 8.22 -18.21 -11.45
C GLU A 25 7.31 -19.44 -11.35
N ASP A 26 6.51 -19.55 -10.28
CA ASP A 26 5.49 -20.58 -10.13
C ASP A 26 4.10 -20.05 -10.55
N PRO A 27 3.52 -20.50 -11.67
CA PRO A 27 2.21 -20.05 -12.14
C PRO A 27 1.04 -20.49 -11.23
N SER A 28 1.28 -21.43 -10.32
CA SER A 28 0.31 -21.89 -9.32
C SER A 28 0.37 -21.09 -8.01
N ALA A 29 1.36 -20.22 -7.83
CA ALA A 29 1.55 -19.42 -6.64
C ALA A 29 0.36 -18.48 -6.38
N ARG A 30 -0.15 -18.51 -5.15
CA ARG A 30 -1.29 -17.70 -4.70
C ARG A 30 -1.06 -17.19 -3.29
N VAL A 31 -1.57 -15.99 -3.01
CA VAL A 31 -1.72 -15.46 -1.64
C VAL A 31 -3.20 -15.33 -1.35
N GLY A 32 -3.73 -16.23 -0.51
CA GLY A 32 -5.18 -16.34 -0.33
C GLY A 32 -5.87 -16.69 -1.65
N ALA A 33 -6.79 -15.84 -2.10
CA ALA A 33 -7.54 -16.05 -3.34
C ALA A 33 -6.87 -15.46 -4.59
N TRP A 34 -5.74 -14.76 -4.46
CA TRP A 34 -5.17 -13.96 -5.55
C TRP A 34 -3.93 -14.61 -6.15
N ASP A 35 -3.77 -14.53 -7.49
CA ASP A 35 -2.42 -14.65 -8.07
C ASP A 35 -1.59 -13.44 -7.73
N LEU A 36 -0.29 -13.60 -7.93
CA LEU A 36 0.72 -12.58 -7.70
C LEU A 36 0.52 -11.36 -8.62
N ARG A 37 -0.05 -11.54 -9.82
CA ARG A 37 -0.43 -10.44 -10.72
C ARG A 37 -1.58 -9.62 -10.11
N ASP A 38 -2.66 -10.27 -9.71
CA ASP A 38 -3.81 -9.61 -9.09
C ASP A 38 -3.44 -8.98 -7.76
N LEU A 39 -2.54 -9.61 -6.98
CA LEU A 39 -1.99 -9.01 -5.76
C LEU A 39 -1.17 -7.75 -6.07
N ALA A 40 -0.32 -7.76 -7.10
CA ALA A 40 0.42 -6.56 -7.51
C ALA A 40 -0.52 -5.44 -7.98
N ALA A 41 -1.53 -5.78 -8.79
CA ALA A 41 -2.54 -4.84 -9.26
C ALA A 41 -3.37 -4.24 -8.11
N HIS A 42 -3.70 -5.06 -7.12
CA HIS A 42 -4.34 -4.62 -5.88
C HIS A 42 -3.47 -3.60 -5.13
N LEU A 43 -2.18 -3.89 -4.94
CA LEU A 43 -1.25 -2.99 -4.24
C LEU A 43 -1.12 -1.64 -4.96
N ALA A 44 -0.96 -1.67 -6.29
CA ALA A 44 -0.91 -0.47 -7.12
C ALA A 44 -2.21 0.36 -7.02
N SER A 45 -3.36 -0.29 -7.17
CA SER A 45 -4.67 0.38 -7.11
C SER A 45 -4.97 0.93 -5.72
N THR A 46 -4.61 0.22 -4.65
CA THR A 46 -4.77 0.69 -3.27
C THR A 46 -3.93 1.94 -3.03
N GLU A 47 -2.66 1.95 -3.48
CA GLU A 47 -1.81 3.14 -3.35
C GLU A 47 -2.42 4.35 -4.07
N ARG A 48 -2.80 4.15 -5.35
CA ARG A 48 -3.30 5.21 -6.24
C ARG A 48 -4.67 5.75 -5.81
N ASP A 49 -5.61 4.85 -5.54
CA ASP A 49 -7.03 5.20 -5.40
C ASP A 49 -7.46 5.35 -3.94
N CYS A 50 -6.70 4.79 -2.99
CA CYS A 50 -6.97 4.93 -1.57
C CYS A 50 -5.96 5.86 -0.90
N TYR A 51 -4.67 5.52 -0.89
CA TYR A 51 -3.71 6.21 -0.02
C TYR A 51 -3.41 7.62 -0.49
N VAL A 52 -3.10 7.81 -1.78
CA VAL A 52 -2.80 9.12 -2.35
C VAL A 52 -3.91 10.16 -2.12
N PRO A 53 -5.18 9.93 -2.54
CA PRO A 53 -6.22 10.94 -2.39
C PRO A 53 -6.56 11.22 -0.93
N ARG A 54 -6.57 10.20 -0.06
CA ARG A 54 -6.92 10.36 1.36
C ARG A 54 -5.85 11.10 2.15
N ILE A 55 -4.57 10.80 1.91
CA ILE A 55 -3.47 11.54 2.54
C ILE A 55 -3.45 12.99 2.09
N ARG A 56 -3.71 13.26 0.80
CA ARG A 56 -3.80 14.62 0.29
C ARG A 56 -4.93 15.42 0.93
N SER A 57 -6.13 14.86 1.01
CA SER A 57 -7.28 15.57 1.59
C SER A 57 -7.14 15.83 3.10
N ILE A 58 -6.50 14.93 3.85
CA ILE A 58 -6.14 15.21 5.25
C ILE A 58 -5.13 16.37 5.31
N ALA A 59 -4.04 16.30 4.52
CA ALA A 59 -2.95 17.28 4.53
C ALA A 59 -3.36 18.70 4.09
N THR A 60 -4.44 18.83 3.30
CA THR A 60 -5.03 20.11 2.90
C THR A 60 -6.04 20.66 3.91
N GLY A 61 -6.35 19.91 4.97
CA GLY A 61 -7.26 20.33 6.04
C GLY A 61 -8.73 20.19 5.70
N GLU A 62 -9.09 19.35 4.72
CA GLU A 62 -10.48 19.16 4.27
C GLU A 62 -11.37 18.48 5.33
N ASN A 63 -10.77 17.86 6.34
CA ASN A 63 -11.46 17.05 7.35
C ASN A 63 -12.43 16.00 6.76
N PRO A 64 -11.94 15.12 5.87
CA PRO A 64 -12.76 14.19 5.11
C PRO A 64 -13.27 13.00 5.94
N SER A 65 -14.37 12.38 5.51
CA SER A 65 -14.83 11.09 6.03
C SER A 65 -14.59 9.96 5.03
N PHE A 66 -14.11 8.82 5.51
CA PHE A 66 -13.74 7.67 4.68
C PHE A 66 -14.42 6.38 5.14
N GLY A 67 -14.96 5.64 4.17
CA GLY A 67 -15.35 4.24 4.35
C GLY A 67 -14.17 3.28 4.11
N VAL A 68 -14.40 1.98 4.34
CA VAL A 68 -13.47 0.92 3.92
C VAL A 68 -13.28 0.95 2.41
N PHE A 69 -12.01 0.94 2.00
CA PHE A 69 -11.63 0.73 0.61
C PHE A 69 -11.48 -0.77 0.35
N THR A 70 -12.06 -1.26 -0.74
CA THR A 70 -11.93 -2.65 -1.17
C THR A 70 -11.79 -2.72 -2.68
N ASN A 71 -10.99 -3.68 -3.14
CA ASN A 71 -10.93 -4.08 -4.53
C ASN A 71 -11.77 -5.34 -4.82
N ASP A 72 -12.67 -5.72 -3.91
CA ASP A 72 -13.57 -6.85 -4.12
C ASP A 72 -14.37 -6.68 -5.43
N GLY A 73 -14.28 -7.70 -6.29
CA GLY A 73 -14.95 -7.69 -7.60
C GLY A 73 -14.28 -6.79 -8.65
N THR A 74 -13.11 -6.20 -8.35
CA THR A 74 -12.32 -5.49 -9.36
C THR A 74 -11.76 -6.50 -10.36
N ASP A 75 -11.94 -6.21 -11.64
CA ASP A 75 -11.32 -6.99 -12.71
C ASP A 75 -9.90 -6.48 -12.98
N PHE A 76 -8.91 -7.27 -12.59
CA PHE A 76 -7.49 -7.02 -12.90
C PHE A 76 -7.02 -7.73 -14.17
N SER A 77 -7.94 -8.29 -14.96
CA SER A 77 -7.59 -8.93 -16.22
C SER A 77 -6.87 -7.96 -17.18
N GLY A 78 -5.83 -8.44 -17.83
CA GLY A 78 -5.01 -7.65 -18.75
C GLY A 78 -3.96 -6.74 -18.09
N ILE A 79 -3.91 -6.64 -16.76
CA ILE A 79 -2.80 -5.95 -16.07
C ILE A 79 -1.61 -6.90 -15.97
N HIS A 80 -0.43 -6.49 -16.41
CA HIS A 80 0.77 -7.32 -16.26
C HIS A 80 1.43 -7.10 -14.89
N LEU A 81 2.11 -8.15 -14.38
CA LEU A 81 2.78 -8.09 -13.08
C LEU A 81 3.75 -6.91 -13.00
N ASP A 82 4.69 -6.80 -13.96
CA ASP A 82 5.70 -5.73 -13.93
C ASP A 82 5.08 -4.34 -14.09
N ASP A 83 4.05 -4.20 -14.94
CA ASP A 83 3.35 -2.91 -15.11
C ASP A 83 2.71 -2.45 -13.78
N ALA A 84 2.08 -3.38 -13.03
CA ALA A 84 1.51 -3.08 -11.73
C ALA A 84 2.58 -2.72 -10.68
N LEU A 85 3.71 -3.44 -10.67
CA LEU A 85 4.81 -3.16 -9.74
C LEU A 85 5.48 -1.81 -10.05
N ASP A 86 5.63 -1.46 -11.33
CA ASP A 86 6.16 -0.17 -11.77
C ASP A 86 5.21 0.97 -11.40
N GLU A 87 3.90 0.79 -11.61
CA GLU A 87 2.88 1.75 -11.18
C GLU A 87 2.91 1.96 -9.66
N TRP A 88 2.98 0.87 -8.87
CA TRP A 88 3.05 0.97 -7.42
C TRP A 88 4.31 1.69 -6.96
N THR A 89 5.46 1.38 -7.57
CA THR A 89 6.76 2.03 -7.28
C THR A 89 6.70 3.53 -7.57
N ALA A 90 6.19 3.91 -8.74
CA ALA A 90 6.04 5.32 -9.11
C ALA A 90 5.09 6.05 -8.17
N THR A 91 3.96 5.44 -7.83
CA THR A 91 2.94 6.04 -6.97
C THR A 91 3.43 6.23 -5.54
N ARG A 92 4.07 5.21 -4.95
CA ARG A 92 4.67 5.30 -3.60
C ARG A 92 5.78 6.34 -3.55
N THR A 93 6.63 6.42 -4.57
CA THR A 93 7.69 7.45 -4.66
C THR A 93 7.09 8.86 -4.71
N MET A 94 6.03 9.06 -5.49
CA MET A 94 5.34 10.35 -5.52
C MET A 94 4.68 10.70 -4.18
N LEU A 95 4.06 9.72 -3.51
CA LEU A 95 3.40 9.94 -2.23
C LEU A 95 4.40 10.27 -1.12
N THR A 96 5.48 9.50 -0.99
CA THR A 96 6.51 9.76 0.02
C THR A 96 7.21 11.09 -0.23
N GLY A 97 7.50 11.42 -1.50
CA GLY A 97 8.02 12.72 -1.89
C GLY A 97 7.07 13.88 -1.53
N TYR A 98 5.76 13.72 -1.74
CA TYR A 98 4.76 14.68 -1.29
C TYR A 98 4.77 14.84 0.24
N VAL A 99 4.75 13.75 1.00
CA VAL A 99 4.74 13.79 2.47
C VAL A 99 6.00 14.45 3.03
N GLN A 100 7.16 14.30 2.37
CA GLN A 100 8.40 14.99 2.76
C GLN A 100 8.30 16.52 2.65
N THR A 101 7.37 17.05 1.85
CA THR A 101 7.14 18.50 1.72
C THR A 101 6.18 19.05 2.77
N LEU A 102 5.45 18.18 3.49
CA LEU A 102 4.47 18.60 4.49
C LEU A 102 5.16 19.03 5.79
N ASP A 103 4.64 20.09 6.40
CA ASP A 103 5.07 20.48 7.73
C ASP A 103 4.52 19.55 8.84
N SER A 104 4.98 19.76 10.07
CA SER A 104 4.57 18.92 11.20
C SER A 104 3.07 18.98 11.49
N ASP A 105 2.44 20.15 11.30
CA ASP A 105 1.03 20.34 11.63
C ASP A 105 0.15 19.66 10.58
N GLN A 106 0.50 19.77 9.30
CA GLN A 106 -0.14 19.02 8.23
C GLN A 106 -0.02 17.50 8.43
N ARG A 107 1.10 17.04 8.98
CA ARG A 107 1.32 15.61 9.22
C ARG A 107 0.61 15.05 10.46
N THR A 108 0.52 15.85 11.52
CA THR A 108 0.17 15.33 12.86
C THR A 108 -1.06 15.95 13.50
N ARG A 109 -1.55 17.10 13.01
CA ARG A 109 -2.69 17.81 13.59
C ARG A 109 -3.94 17.77 12.75
N LEU A 110 -3.80 17.84 11.43
CA LEU A 110 -4.94 17.71 10.52
C LEU A 110 -5.42 16.26 10.53
N ILE A 111 -6.74 16.11 10.54
CA ILE A 111 -7.41 14.80 10.63
C ILE A 111 -8.43 14.65 9.51
N GLY A 112 -8.70 13.40 9.15
CA GLY A 112 -9.98 12.96 8.60
C GLY A 112 -10.56 11.89 9.52
N HIS A 113 -11.75 11.39 9.21
CA HIS A 113 -12.43 10.35 9.98
C HIS A 113 -12.59 9.08 9.15
N HIS A 114 -12.10 7.94 9.63
CA HIS A 114 -12.25 6.64 8.98
C HIS A 114 -13.19 5.75 9.78
N GLU A 115 -14.17 5.12 9.13
CA GLU A 115 -15.23 4.35 9.82
C GLU A 115 -14.71 3.26 10.77
N ARG A 116 -13.57 2.62 10.44
CA ARG A 116 -12.91 1.61 11.27
C ARG A 116 -11.85 2.16 12.23
N HIS A 117 -11.16 3.22 11.83
CA HIS A 117 -9.95 3.67 12.52
C HIS A 117 -10.18 4.93 13.36
N GLY A 118 -11.37 5.52 13.30
CA GLY A 118 -11.68 6.80 13.93
C GLY A 118 -10.92 7.93 13.26
N ASP A 119 -10.52 8.92 14.05
CA ASP A 119 -9.78 10.06 13.54
C ASP A 119 -8.36 9.63 13.12
N VAL A 120 -7.99 10.00 11.89
CA VAL A 120 -6.73 9.62 11.25
C VAL A 120 -6.01 10.86 10.74
N THR A 121 -4.75 11.01 11.14
CA THR A 121 -3.82 11.99 10.59
C THR A 121 -3.10 11.44 9.37
N VAL A 122 -2.32 12.26 8.68
CA VAL A 122 -1.41 11.78 7.60
C VAL A 122 -0.48 10.70 8.13
N ASP A 123 0.21 10.94 9.25
CA ASP A 123 1.14 9.96 9.83
C ASP A 123 0.42 8.66 10.21
N ARG A 124 -0.79 8.73 10.78
CA ARG A 124 -1.58 7.53 11.07
C ARG A 124 -1.99 6.79 9.81
N TYR A 125 -2.29 7.50 8.73
CA TYR A 125 -2.64 6.87 7.46
C TYR A 125 -1.45 6.14 6.82
N LEU A 126 -0.23 6.67 6.98
CA LEU A 126 1.01 6.00 6.56
C LEU A 126 1.27 4.73 7.36
N GLU A 127 0.98 4.73 8.67
CA GLU A 127 1.03 3.53 9.49
C GLU A 127 0.04 2.46 9.00
N ILE A 128 -1.19 2.86 8.64
CA ILE A 128 -2.19 1.94 8.07
C ILE A 128 -1.69 1.34 6.74
N ALA A 129 -1.06 2.14 5.88
CA ALA A 129 -0.45 1.64 4.65
C ALA A 129 0.68 0.63 4.93
N LEU A 130 1.53 0.90 5.94
CA LEU A 130 2.60 -0.01 6.32
C LEU A 130 2.08 -1.30 6.97
N GLU A 131 1.03 -1.21 7.78
CA GLU A 131 0.32 -2.38 8.32
C GLU A 131 -0.22 -3.25 7.18
N HIS A 132 -0.79 -2.66 6.13
CA HIS A 132 -1.27 -3.36 4.94
C HIS A 132 -0.15 -4.05 4.16
N ASP A 133 0.97 -3.36 3.91
CA ASP A 133 2.15 -3.96 3.26
C ASP A 133 2.62 -5.20 4.05
N ARG A 134 2.69 -5.10 5.39
CA ARG A 134 3.10 -6.20 6.28
C ARG A 134 2.12 -7.36 6.28
N ASP A 135 0.83 -7.11 6.12
CA ASP A 135 -0.18 -8.16 6.03
C ASP A 135 0.02 -9.03 4.78
N HIS A 136 0.26 -8.39 3.63
CA HIS A 136 0.54 -9.10 2.38
C HIS A 136 1.91 -9.78 2.39
N LEU A 137 2.91 -9.15 3.01
CA LEU A 137 4.24 -9.73 3.16
C LEU A 137 4.18 -11.06 3.92
N ARG A 138 3.43 -11.11 5.03
CA ARG A 138 3.20 -12.36 5.78
C ARG A 138 2.54 -13.45 4.92
N GLY A 139 1.72 -13.06 3.94
CA GLY A 139 1.15 -13.99 2.96
C GLY A 139 2.22 -14.58 2.04
N LEU A 140 3.10 -13.74 1.49
CA LEU A 140 4.21 -14.15 0.63
C LEU A 140 5.26 -14.98 1.38
N GLU A 141 5.54 -14.67 2.66
CA GLU A 141 6.46 -15.45 3.50
C GLU A 141 5.97 -16.88 3.71
N ARG A 142 4.66 -17.06 3.90
CA ARG A 142 4.05 -18.40 4.01
C ARG A 142 4.21 -19.18 2.71
N LEU A 143 3.94 -18.54 1.58
CA LEU A 143 4.12 -19.14 0.26
C LEU A 143 5.57 -19.59 0.03
N ALA A 144 6.55 -18.74 0.34
CA ALA A 144 7.97 -19.10 0.23
C ALA A 144 8.38 -20.25 1.17
N GLY A 145 7.81 -20.30 2.38
CA GLY A 145 8.04 -21.39 3.33
C GLY A 145 7.47 -22.73 2.87
N GLU A 146 6.36 -22.73 2.13
CA GLU A 146 5.75 -23.94 1.54
C GLU A 146 6.59 -24.50 0.38
N VAL A 147 7.21 -23.64 -0.44
CA VAL A 147 8.09 -24.03 -1.55
C VAL A 147 9.37 -24.75 -1.06
N THR A 148 9.81 -24.48 0.16
CA THR A 148 11.04 -25.08 0.74
C THR A 148 10.85 -26.43 1.44
N ARG A 149 9.63 -26.99 1.46
CA ARG A 149 9.33 -28.32 2.02
C ARG A 149 9.17 -29.38 0.95
#